data_AF-A0A7L4IZU3-F1
#
_entry.id   AF-A0A7L4IZU3-F1
#
_cell.length_a   1.000
_cell.length_b   1.000
_cell.length_c   1.000
_cell.angle_alpha   90.00
_cell.angle_beta   90.00
_cell.angle_gamma   90.00
#
_symmetry.space_group_name_H-M   'P 1'
#
loop_
_entity.id
_entity.type
_entity.pdbx_description
1 polymer ?
#
loop_
_entity_poly.entity_id
_entity_poly.type
_entity_poly.pdbx_seq_one_letter_code
_entity_poly.pdbx_strand_id
1 'polypeptide(L)'
;ITRVSFPCSVCPAEELPFQEGSVDVLTSFTAAHWFDVERFVREARRVLRPGGCVAISTYTPDMSLRYGDCSQKLTSVFRECWDKILEYSHNRVKHVLDDYKEIFEALPFPDKKRVTDIYDQIPMTVEGVVGYMESASPYQTFKKKDPKAATSLLQETEKR
;
A
#
# COMPACT_ATOMS: atom_id res chain seq x y z
N ILE A 1 0.47 34.15 -11.21
CA ILE A 1 0.30 32.78 -10.65
C ILE A 1 1.45 31.94 -11.18
N THR A 2 2.40 31.56 -10.35
CA THR A 2 3.54 30.72 -10.75
C THR A 2 3.02 29.29 -10.97
N ARG A 3 3.19 28.74 -12.17
CA ARG A 3 2.79 27.37 -12.47
C ARG A 3 3.74 26.41 -11.75
N VAL A 4 3.22 25.67 -10.78
CA VAL A 4 3.95 24.57 -10.13
C VAL A 4 3.90 23.36 -11.07
N SER A 5 5.05 22.76 -11.35
CA SER A 5 5.17 21.53 -12.15
C SER A 5 5.70 20.39 -11.29
N PHE A 6 5.11 19.20 -11.44
CA PHE A 6 5.56 17.98 -10.78
C PHE A 6 6.18 17.05 -11.83
N PRO A 7 7.51 17.04 -11.99
CA PRO A 7 8.16 16.16 -12.96
C PRO A 7 8.03 14.71 -12.52
N CYS A 8 7.76 13.81 -13.47
CA CYS A 8 7.76 12.37 -13.28
C CYS A 8 8.97 11.76 -14.00
N SER A 9 9.62 10.77 -13.38
CA SER A 9 10.72 10.02 -13.98
C SER A 9 10.47 8.52 -13.84
N VAL A 10 10.96 7.74 -14.80
CA VAL A 10 10.91 6.28 -14.75
C VAL A 10 12.25 5.79 -14.22
N CYS A 11 12.25 5.32 -12.97
CA CYS A 11 13.44 4.82 -12.28
C CYS A 11 13.02 3.84 -11.17
N PRO A 12 13.89 2.89 -10.78
CA PRO A 12 13.68 2.09 -9.58
C PRO A 12 13.90 2.96 -8.33
N ALA A 13 13.32 2.58 -7.19
CA ALA A 13 13.47 3.32 -5.94
C ALA A 13 14.92 3.29 -5.40
N GLU A 14 15.70 2.34 -5.88
CA GLU A 14 17.09 2.09 -5.57
C GLU A 14 18.08 2.91 -6.41
N GLU A 15 17.61 3.64 -7.43
CA GLU A 15 18.44 4.45 -8.34
C GLU A 15 17.67 5.68 -8.83
N LEU A 16 17.56 6.66 -7.95
CA LEU A 16 16.81 7.88 -8.20
C LEU A 16 17.65 8.90 -8.98
N PRO A 17 17.07 9.63 -9.94
CA PRO A 17 17.76 10.60 -10.78
C PRO A 17 18.01 11.95 -10.05
N PHE A 18 18.35 11.89 -8.77
CA PHE A 18 18.63 13.05 -7.93
C PHE A 18 20.08 13.08 -7.49
N GLN A 19 20.60 14.29 -7.27
CA GLN A 19 21.95 14.49 -6.77
C GLN A 19 22.06 14.05 -5.31
N GLU A 20 23.29 13.81 -4.86
CA GLU A 20 23.56 13.56 -3.44
C GLU A 20 23.13 14.76 -2.60
N GLY A 21 22.47 14.52 -1.47
CA GLY A 21 22.08 15.57 -0.53
C GLY A 21 21.07 16.60 -1.07
N SER A 22 20.29 16.24 -2.10
CA SER A 22 19.38 17.16 -2.80
C SER A 22 17.91 17.02 -2.40
N VAL A 23 17.56 15.99 -1.63
CA VAL A 23 16.19 15.66 -1.25
C VAL A 23 15.93 16.01 0.21
N ASP A 24 14.83 16.70 0.43
CA ASP A 24 14.39 17.15 1.75
C ASP A 24 13.56 16.09 2.46
N VAL A 25 12.62 15.50 1.71
CA VAL A 25 11.70 14.47 2.16
C VAL A 25 11.60 13.43 1.06
N LEU A 26 11.89 12.18 1.41
CA LEU A 26 11.70 11.02 0.54
C LEU A 26 10.50 10.22 1.06
N THR A 27 9.49 10.00 0.21
CA THR A 27 8.28 9.30 0.62
C THR A 27 8.00 8.08 -0.23
N SER A 28 7.50 7.01 0.39
CA SER A 28 6.94 5.85 -0.31
C SER A 28 5.60 5.49 0.33
N PHE A 29 4.53 5.54 -0.48
CA PHE A 29 3.19 5.16 -0.08
C PHE A 29 2.79 3.90 -0.83
N THR A 30 2.52 2.81 -0.11
CA THR A 30 2.02 1.52 -0.65
C THR A 30 2.97 0.78 -1.61
N ALA A 31 4.27 1.11 -1.62
CA ALA A 31 5.22 0.51 -2.56
C ALA A 31 6.47 -0.13 -1.92
N ALA A 32 6.83 0.22 -0.68
CA ALA A 32 8.12 -0.17 -0.10
C ALA A 32 8.35 -1.68 0.02
N HIS A 33 7.29 -2.50 0.08
CA HIS A 33 7.41 -3.96 0.05
C HIS A 33 7.95 -4.53 -1.28
N TRP A 34 7.92 -3.75 -2.36
CA TRP A 34 8.50 -4.14 -3.65
C TRP A 34 10.00 -3.89 -3.75
N PHE A 35 10.56 -3.07 -2.85
CA PHE A 35 11.94 -2.62 -2.95
C PHE A 35 12.93 -3.71 -2.55
N ASP A 36 14.16 -3.58 -3.04
CA ASP A 36 15.34 -4.12 -2.38
C ASP A 36 15.70 -3.18 -1.23
N VAL A 37 15.40 -3.62 0.00
CA VAL A 37 15.48 -2.77 1.19
C VAL A 37 16.91 -2.25 1.41
N GLU A 38 17.93 -3.08 1.22
CA GLU A 38 19.31 -2.68 1.44
C GLU A 38 19.77 -1.64 0.41
N ARG A 39 19.43 -1.85 -0.86
CA ARG A 39 19.75 -0.90 -1.93
C ARG A 39 18.98 0.41 -1.74
N PHE A 40 17.69 0.32 -1.40
CA PHE A 40 16.85 1.50 -1.13
C PHE A 40 17.40 2.31 0.05
N VAL A 41 17.85 1.67 1.14
CA VAL A 41 18.45 2.37 2.28
C VAL A 41 19.71 3.14 1.88
N ARG A 42 20.58 2.54 1.05
CA ARG A 42 21.77 3.23 0.53
C ARG A 42 21.37 4.43 -0.33
N GLU A 43 20.37 4.26 -1.17
CA GLU A 43 19.91 5.33 -2.07
C GLU A 43 19.22 6.46 -1.30
N ALA A 44 18.37 6.14 -0.33
CA ALA A 44 17.74 7.11 0.56
C ALA A 44 18.79 7.95 1.28
N ARG A 45 19.85 7.32 1.82
CA ARG A 45 20.98 8.03 2.45
C ARG A 45 21.72 8.94 1.47
N ARG A 46 21.91 8.51 0.22
CA ARG A 46 22.61 9.29 -0.80
C ARG A 46 21.82 10.55 -1.15
N VAL A 47 20.53 10.42 -1.46
CA VAL A 47 19.74 11.55 -1.97
C VAL A 47 19.34 12.53 -0.88
N LEU A 48 19.19 12.10 0.38
CA LEU A 48 18.74 12.97 1.46
C LEU A 48 19.82 13.95 1.89
N ARG A 49 19.44 15.21 2.06
CA ARG A 49 20.28 16.21 2.71
C ARG A 49 20.45 15.91 4.21
N PRO A 50 21.49 16.46 4.88
CA PRO A 50 21.57 16.45 6.33
C PRO A 50 20.28 17.02 6.96
N GLY A 51 19.64 16.25 7.84
CA GLY A 51 18.34 16.60 8.44
C GLY A 51 17.12 16.32 7.56
N GLY A 52 17.29 15.69 6.39
CA GLY A 52 16.18 15.20 5.57
C GLY A 52 15.46 14.02 6.22
N CYS A 53 14.23 13.73 5.75
CA CYS A 53 13.35 12.74 6.34
C CYS A 53 12.93 11.66 5.32
N VAL A 54 12.78 10.42 5.78
CA VAL A 54 12.09 9.35 5.05
C VAL A 54 10.74 9.10 5.70
N ALA A 55 9.66 9.12 4.91
CA ALA A 55 8.34 8.70 5.35
C ALA A 55 7.83 7.54 4.49
N ILE A 56 7.68 6.37 5.10
CA ILE A 56 7.13 5.18 4.44
C ILE A 56 5.77 4.87 5.07
N SER A 57 4.77 4.62 4.23
CA SER A 57 3.41 4.31 4.68
C SER A 57 2.78 3.23 3.80
N THR A 58 1.84 2.50 4.40
CA THR A 58 0.92 1.59 3.72
C THR A 58 -0.39 1.57 4.51
N TYR A 59 -1.44 1.06 3.88
CA TYR A 59 -2.63 0.60 4.59
C TYR A 59 -2.54 -0.92 4.78
N THR A 60 -3.19 -1.42 5.83
CA THR A 60 -3.32 -2.85 6.12
C THR A 60 -4.65 -3.37 5.54
N PRO A 61 -4.78 -4.70 5.33
CA PRO A 61 -6.05 -5.30 4.96
C PRO A 61 -7.09 -5.32 6.09
N ASP A 62 -6.74 -4.90 7.31
CA ASP A 62 -7.66 -4.86 8.45
C ASP A 62 -8.60 -3.65 8.34
N MET A 63 -9.63 -3.81 7.50
CA MET A 63 -10.66 -2.82 7.26
C MET A 63 -12.01 -3.30 7.79
N SER A 64 -12.86 -2.35 8.19
CA SER A 64 -14.24 -2.60 8.60
C SER A 64 -15.20 -1.70 7.82
N LEU A 65 -16.30 -2.28 7.36
CA LEU A 65 -17.37 -1.53 6.70
C LEU A 65 -18.40 -1.09 7.74
N ARG A 66 -18.75 0.19 7.72
CA ARG A 66 -19.67 0.81 8.68
C ARG A 66 -20.87 1.41 7.96
N TYR A 67 -22.05 0.86 8.22
CA TYR A 67 -23.31 1.37 7.69
C TYR A 67 -24.48 0.92 8.57
N GLY A 68 -25.27 1.87 9.06
CA GLY A 68 -26.46 1.61 9.87
C GLY A 68 -26.27 0.55 10.95
N ASP A 69 -27.24 -0.36 11.05
CA ASP A 69 -27.29 -1.50 11.97
C ASP A 69 -26.65 -2.78 11.39
N CYS A 70 -26.15 -2.76 10.15
CA CYS A 70 -25.64 -3.95 9.45
C CYS A 70 -24.11 -4.01 9.33
N SER A 71 -23.37 -3.13 10.01
CA SER A 71 -21.90 -3.02 9.94
C SER A 71 -21.16 -4.35 10.16
N GLN A 72 -21.61 -5.19 11.11
CA GLN A 72 -20.99 -6.50 11.36
C GLN A 72 -21.19 -7.46 10.18
N LYS A 73 -22.39 -7.50 9.61
CA LYS A 73 -22.69 -8.31 8.42
C LYS A 73 -21.83 -7.85 7.23
N LEU A 74 -21.78 -6.54 6.96
CA LEU A 74 -21.00 -5.99 5.87
C LEU A 74 -19.50 -6.27 6.02
N THR A 75 -18.97 -6.12 7.24
CA THR A 75 -17.56 -6.44 7.52
C THR A 75 -17.27 -7.93 7.31
N SER A 76 -18.20 -8.83 7.66
CA SER A 76 -18.05 -10.27 7.37
C SER A 76 -18.00 -10.55 5.87
N VAL A 77 -18.94 -10.00 5.11
CA VAL A 77 -19.00 -10.16 3.64
C VAL A 77 -17.71 -9.66 2.98
N PHE A 78 -17.24 -8.48 3.40
CA PHE A 78 -15.99 -7.90 2.92
C PHE A 78 -14.79 -8.80 3.21
N ARG A 79 -14.63 -9.25 4.47
CA ARG A 79 -13.50 -10.10 4.88
C ARG A 79 -13.49 -11.44 4.15
N GLU A 80 -14.64 -12.09 3.99
CA GLU A 80 -14.75 -13.34 3.22
C GLU A 80 -14.28 -13.19 1.77
N CYS A 81 -14.65 -12.09 1.12
CA CYS A 81 -14.19 -11.80 -0.24
C CYS A 81 -12.69 -11.49 -0.25
N TRP A 82 -12.23 -10.69 0.70
CA TRP A 82 -10.84 -10.26 0.81
C TRP A 82 -9.89 -11.41 1.08
N ASP A 83 -10.26 -12.34 1.97
CA ASP A 83 -9.46 -13.54 2.28
C ASP A 83 -9.22 -14.38 1.03
N LYS A 84 -10.25 -14.60 0.20
CA LYS A 84 -10.13 -15.30 -1.09
C LYS A 84 -9.21 -14.57 -2.06
N ILE A 85 -9.28 -13.23 -2.10
CA ILE A 85 -8.39 -12.42 -2.93
C ILE A 85 -6.94 -12.57 -2.46
N LEU A 86 -6.72 -12.57 -1.15
CA LEU A 86 -5.39 -12.62 -0.55
C LEU A 86 -4.67 -13.97 -0.76
N GLU A 87 -5.38 -15.05 -1.06
CA GLU A 87 -4.76 -16.35 -1.46
C GLU A 87 -3.83 -16.22 -2.69
N TYR A 88 -4.02 -15.18 -3.51
CA TYR A 88 -3.24 -14.90 -4.70
C TYR A 88 -2.13 -13.87 -4.48
N SER A 89 -1.83 -13.53 -3.22
CA SER A 89 -0.85 -12.50 -2.88
C SER A 89 0.59 -12.94 -3.19
N HIS A 90 1.39 -11.99 -3.66
CA HIS A 90 2.84 -12.17 -3.73
C HIS A 90 3.41 -12.27 -2.31
N ASN A 91 4.49 -13.05 -2.12
CA ASN A 91 5.15 -13.20 -0.82
C ASN A 91 5.66 -11.88 -0.21
N ARG A 92 5.75 -10.78 -0.98
CA ARG A 92 6.20 -9.46 -0.54
C ARG A 92 5.12 -8.74 0.25
N VAL A 93 3.85 -9.10 0.04
CA VAL A 93 2.72 -8.56 0.82
C VAL A 93 2.86 -8.92 2.31
N LYS A 94 3.65 -9.95 2.67
CA LYS A 94 3.99 -10.26 4.07
C LYS A 94 4.56 -9.06 4.83
N HIS A 95 5.32 -8.18 4.17
CA HIS A 95 5.85 -6.99 4.82
C HIS A 95 4.74 -6.01 5.19
N VAL A 96 3.69 -5.91 4.37
CA VAL A 96 2.49 -5.11 4.69
C VAL A 96 1.76 -5.72 5.88
N LEU A 97 1.63 -7.05 5.92
CA LEU A 97 0.95 -7.78 6.99
C LEU A 97 1.69 -7.70 8.35
N ASP A 98 3.01 -7.52 8.34
CA ASP A 98 3.83 -7.29 9.53
C ASP A 98 4.12 -5.78 9.74
N ASP A 99 3.22 -4.91 9.29
CA ASP A 99 3.27 -3.45 9.49
C ASP A 99 4.65 -2.82 9.18
N TYR A 100 5.26 -3.27 8.08
CA TYR A 100 6.60 -2.88 7.63
C TYR A 100 7.70 -2.96 8.69
N LYS A 101 7.58 -3.85 9.67
CA LYS A 101 8.56 -3.99 10.75
C LYS A 101 9.97 -4.25 10.24
N GLU A 102 10.17 -5.21 9.33
CA GLU A 102 11.50 -5.51 8.76
C GLU A 102 12.10 -4.29 8.02
N ILE A 103 11.28 -3.55 7.26
CA ILE A 103 11.71 -2.34 6.55
C ILE A 103 12.10 -1.26 7.55
N PHE A 104 11.28 -1.06 8.59
CA PHE A 104 11.56 -0.11 9.67
C PHE A 104 12.87 -0.42 10.39
N GLU A 105 13.15 -1.69 10.70
CA GLU A 105 14.39 -2.07 11.36
C GLU A 105 15.63 -1.86 10.49
N ALA A 106 15.52 -2.11 9.18
CA ALA A 106 16.60 -1.87 8.23
C ALA A 106 16.94 -0.38 8.04
N LEU A 107 16.00 0.53 8.31
CA LEU A 107 16.27 1.98 8.25
C LEU A 107 17.25 2.38 9.36
N PRO A 108 18.43 2.94 9.01
CA PRO A 108 19.51 3.16 9.96
C PRO A 108 19.53 4.60 10.48
N PHE A 109 18.37 5.25 10.48
CA PHE A 109 18.20 6.62 10.96
C PHE A 109 17.94 6.59 12.47
N PRO A 110 18.67 7.41 13.27
CA PRO A 110 18.60 7.35 14.72
C PRO A 110 17.24 7.83 15.28
N ASP A 111 16.65 8.84 14.64
CA ASP A 111 15.33 9.37 14.97
C ASP A 111 14.27 8.75 14.05
N LYS A 112 13.87 7.50 14.35
CA LYS A 112 12.83 6.80 13.60
C LYS A 112 11.68 6.41 14.53
N LYS A 113 10.45 6.59 14.04
CA LYS A 113 9.21 6.22 14.73
C LYS A 113 8.37 5.33 13.81
N ARG A 114 7.81 4.26 14.37
CA ARG A 114 6.80 3.42 13.72
C ARG A 114 5.46 3.70 14.36
N VAL A 115 4.45 4.02 13.56
CA VAL A 115 3.08 4.28 14.01
C VAL A 115 2.15 3.34 13.27
N THR A 116 1.40 2.53 14.00
CA THR A 116 0.45 1.54 13.47
C THR A 116 -1.01 1.94 13.68
N ASP A 117 -1.25 2.82 14.65
CA ASP A 117 -2.61 3.12 15.13
C ASP A 117 -3.18 4.37 14.46
N ILE A 118 -3.04 4.46 13.13
CA ILE A 118 -3.64 5.52 12.32
C ILE A 118 -4.85 4.94 11.61
N TYR A 119 -6.02 5.40 12.01
CA TYR A 119 -7.29 5.00 11.41
C TYR A 119 -7.94 6.19 10.73
N ASP A 120 -8.32 6.02 9.48
CA ASP A 120 -9.08 7.01 8.73
C ASP A 120 -10.43 6.42 8.29
N GLN A 121 -11.43 7.27 8.17
CA GLN A 121 -12.74 6.88 7.66
C GLN A 121 -12.87 7.41 6.24
N ILE A 122 -12.94 6.49 5.28
CA ILE A 122 -13.09 6.82 3.87
C ILE A 122 -14.55 6.58 3.49
N PRO A 123 -15.36 7.62 3.21
CA PRO A 123 -16.70 7.44 2.69
C PRO A 123 -16.63 6.78 1.31
N MET A 124 -17.30 5.65 1.15
CA MET A 124 -17.33 4.89 -0.11
C MET A 124 -18.74 4.43 -0.43
N THR A 125 -19.06 4.39 -1.72
CA THR A 125 -20.23 3.65 -2.24
C THR A 125 -19.91 2.16 -2.26
N VAL A 126 -20.94 1.31 -2.43
CA VAL A 126 -20.75 -0.13 -2.64
C VAL A 126 -19.87 -0.40 -3.85
N GLU A 127 -20.14 0.29 -4.97
CA GLU A 127 -19.30 0.24 -6.18
C GLU A 127 -17.84 0.63 -5.88
N GLY A 128 -17.62 1.65 -5.04
CA GLY A 128 -16.29 2.06 -4.63
C GLY A 128 -15.54 0.97 -3.86
N VAL A 129 -16.22 0.25 -2.96
CA VAL A 129 -15.61 -0.86 -2.20
C VAL A 129 -15.24 -2.02 -3.15
N VAL A 130 -16.12 -2.36 -4.09
CA VAL A 130 -15.84 -3.38 -5.11
C VAL A 130 -14.69 -2.95 -6.02
N GLY A 131 -14.66 -1.69 -6.45
CA GLY A 131 -13.58 -1.13 -7.27
C GLY A 131 -12.24 -1.11 -6.53
N TYR A 132 -12.25 -0.82 -5.23
CA TYR A 132 -11.06 -0.98 -4.38
C TYR A 132 -10.57 -2.43 -4.40
N MET A 133 -11.47 -3.40 -4.22
CA MET A 133 -11.09 -4.81 -4.24
C MET A 133 -10.55 -5.26 -5.60
N GLU A 134 -11.15 -4.79 -6.69
CA GLU A 134 -10.67 -5.05 -8.04
C GLU A 134 -9.28 -4.46 -8.29
N SER A 135 -8.97 -3.29 -7.73
CA SER A 135 -7.67 -2.65 -7.93
C SER A 135 -6.49 -3.40 -7.30
N ALA A 136 -6.75 -4.30 -6.37
CA ALA A 136 -5.72 -4.98 -5.59
C ALA A 136 -4.87 -5.92 -6.47
N SER A 137 -3.55 -5.90 -6.30
CA SER A 137 -2.63 -6.77 -7.05
C SER A 137 -2.90 -8.28 -6.89
N PRO A 138 -3.35 -8.81 -5.72
CA PRO A 138 -3.74 -10.20 -5.62
C PRO A 138 -4.99 -10.52 -6.46
N TYR A 139 -5.97 -9.62 -6.52
CA TYR A 139 -7.16 -9.81 -7.38
C TYR A 139 -6.77 -9.81 -8.86
N GLN A 140 -5.87 -8.93 -9.28
CA GLN A 140 -5.37 -8.95 -10.66
C GLN A 140 -4.62 -10.25 -10.99
N THR A 141 -3.94 -10.84 -10.02
CA THR A 141 -3.29 -12.15 -10.16
C THR A 141 -4.32 -13.27 -10.24
N PHE A 142 -5.36 -13.24 -9.40
CA PHE A 142 -6.50 -14.15 -9.46
C PHE A 142 -7.21 -14.07 -10.82
N LYS A 143 -7.56 -12.88 -11.28
CA LYS A 143 -8.24 -12.62 -12.55
C LYS A 143 -7.44 -13.11 -13.76
N LYS A 144 -6.10 -13.00 -13.73
CA LYS A 144 -5.24 -13.58 -14.78
C LYS A 144 -5.29 -15.10 -14.81
N LYS A 145 -5.42 -15.75 -13.65
CA LYS A 145 -5.47 -17.22 -13.53
C LYS A 145 -6.84 -17.78 -13.88
N ASP A 146 -7.90 -17.17 -13.37
CA ASP A 146 -9.29 -17.55 -13.65
C ASP A 146 -10.18 -16.29 -13.75
N PRO A 147 -10.31 -15.72 -14.96
CA PRO A 147 -11.09 -14.50 -15.17
C PRO A 147 -12.57 -14.64 -14.77
N LYS A 148 -13.16 -15.83 -14.97
CA LYS A 148 -14.58 -16.07 -14.72
C LYS A 148 -14.84 -16.17 -13.22
N ALA A 149 -14.03 -16.94 -12.49
CA ALA A 149 -14.17 -17.06 -11.04
C ALA A 149 -13.91 -15.72 -10.34
N ALA A 150 -12.88 -14.98 -10.75
CA ALA A 150 -12.57 -13.66 -10.17
C ALA A 150 -13.72 -12.66 -10.34
N THR A 151 -14.24 -12.55 -11.57
CA THR A 151 -15.36 -11.63 -11.85
C THR A 151 -16.62 -12.04 -11.10
N SER A 152 -16.91 -13.34 -11.03
CA SER A 152 -18.09 -13.85 -10.31
C SER A 152 -17.99 -13.58 -8.81
N LEU A 153 -16.80 -13.73 -8.21
CA LEU A 153 -16.57 -13.45 -6.79
C LEU A 153 -16.98 -12.00 -6.42
N LEU A 154 -16.54 -11.01 -7.19
CA LEU A 154 -16.90 -9.61 -6.91
C LEU A 154 -18.39 -9.34 -7.16
N GLN A 155 -18.97 -9.86 -8.24
CA GLN A 155 -20.39 -9.70 -8.54
C GLN A 155 -21.32 -10.34 -7.51
N GLU A 156 -20.94 -11.50 -6.97
CA GLU A 156 -21.67 -12.16 -5.89
C GLU A 156 -21.53 -11.39 -4.57
N THR A 157 -20.35 -10.85 -4.29
CA THR A 157 -20.08 -10.05 -3.10
C THR A 157 -20.89 -8.74 -3.12
N GLU A 158 -20.94 -8.06 -4.26
CA GLU A 158 -21.70 -6.80 -4.45
C GLU A 158 -23.21 -6.96 -4.18
N LYS A 159 -23.77 -8.15 -4.39
CA LYS A 159 -25.20 -8.43 -4.21
C LYS A 159 -25.62 -8.75 -2.75
N ARG A 160 -24.67 -8.95 -1.83
CA ARG A 160 -24.91 -9.47 -0.46
C ARG A 160 -25.12 -8.39 0.59
#